data_AF-A0A258AZH8-F1
#
_entry.id   AF-A0A258AZH8-F1
#
_cell.length_a   1.000
_cell.length_b   1.000
_cell.length_c   1.000
_cell.angle_alpha   90.00
_cell.angle_beta   90.00
_cell.angle_gamma   90.00
#
_symmetry.space_group_name_H-M   'P 1'
#
loop_
_entity.id
_entity.type
_entity.pdbx_description
1 polymer ?
#
loop_
_entity_poly.entity_id
_entity_poly.type
_entity_poly.pdbx_seq_one_letter_code
_entity_poly.pdbx_strand_id
1 'polypeptide(L)'
;MTRHPLSHAAGAFALLLALNSCGKQEQPADVPPATPAPAPVAAKPAAPAPAKLADPVFTATPVDLNGFGSDEPVLRVNEPTRGVIVIEPKDIKHTSQQHWDQYDCVSFNAKRWGHYEVRVTYTLRNATLGTQFRFAQQPLKKTLMATSQPKCVVYGTVYVEKPTLYPFSLYAAATGNEPGFEIHEVAFVPAPEGPAPVQAADGSIVLEASSATTWSESMRFEPKSEKNCLGFWTSEDDFAEWDFEVTKPGRYKVTVVHGCGTGNEGSEVAVKLGEQELKFTVKDTGGFQKWSEEAVGEVEIKKPGKMRLVIDPVSKTKSAVLDVNKVLLTPVS
;
A
#
# COMPACT_ATOMS: atom_id res chain seq x y z
N MET A 1 -46.43 38.06 0.36
CA MET A 1 -47.55 38.80 -0.28
C MET A 1 -46.98 39.71 -1.35
N THR A 2 -47.73 39.90 -2.45
CA THR A 2 -47.49 40.75 -3.65
C THR A 2 -46.42 40.27 -4.64
N ARG A 3 -46.60 40.33 -5.97
CA ARG A 3 -47.68 40.11 -6.95
C ARG A 3 -46.96 40.13 -8.32
N HIS A 4 -47.32 39.25 -9.26
CA HIS A 4 -46.87 39.26 -10.67
C HIS A 4 -47.39 40.50 -11.43
N PRO A 5 -46.85 40.80 -12.64
CA PRO A 5 -47.50 40.30 -13.87
C PRO A 5 -46.58 39.80 -14.99
N LEU A 6 -47.18 38.97 -15.84
CA LEU A 6 -46.74 38.46 -17.15
C LEU A 6 -46.82 39.52 -18.26
N SER A 7 -46.10 39.30 -19.37
CA SER A 7 -46.53 39.73 -20.71
C SER A 7 -46.16 38.69 -21.78
N HIS A 8 -47.04 38.61 -22.78
CA HIS A 8 -47.24 37.60 -23.82
C HIS A 8 -46.66 38.03 -25.20
N ALA A 9 -46.68 37.04 -26.10
CA ALA A 9 -47.04 37.09 -27.54
C ALA A 9 -45.89 36.91 -28.56
N ALA A 10 -46.05 36.31 -29.75
CA ALA A 10 -47.03 35.38 -30.35
C ALA A 10 -46.59 35.14 -31.83
N GLY A 11 -47.01 34.01 -32.42
CA GLY A 11 -47.19 33.83 -33.87
C GLY A 11 -46.12 32.99 -34.59
N ALA A 12 -46.43 32.09 -35.54
CA ALA A 12 -47.71 31.61 -36.04
C ALA A 12 -47.48 30.27 -36.81
N PHE A 13 -48.53 29.47 -36.82
CA PHE A 13 -48.75 28.20 -37.52
C PHE A 13 -48.94 28.38 -39.03
N ALA A 14 -48.57 27.38 -39.86
CA ALA A 14 -49.47 26.84 -40.90
C ALA A 14 -48.90 25.55 -41.52
N LEU A 15 -49.73 24.51 -41.44
CA LEU A 15 -49.63 23.18 -42.06
C LEU A 15 -50.51 23.18 -43.32
N LEU A 16 -50.11 22.53 -44.42
CA LEU A 16 -51.09 21.96 -45.35
C LEU A 16 -50.54 20.78 -46.15
N LEU A 17 -51.42 19.79 -46.28
CA LEU A 17 -51.24 18.43 -46.75
C LEU A 17 -51.66 18.26 -48.23
N ALA A 18 -50.99 17.31 -48.89
CA ALA A 18 -51.52 16.25 -49.77
C ALA A 18 -52.03 16.57 -51.20
N LEU A 19 -51.59 15.79 -52.20
CA LEU A 19 -52.28 14.56 -52.71
C LEU A 19 -51.62 14.01 -54.00
N ASN A 20 -51.69 12.69 -54.16
CA ASN A 20 -51.27 11.87 -55.30
C ASN A 20 -52.05 12.18 -56.61
N SER A 21 -51.43 11.94 -57.77
CA SER A 21 -52.13 11.28 -58.91
C SER A 21 -51.16 10.70 -59.95
N CYS A 22 -51.65 9.65 -60.62
CA CYS A 22 -51.04 8.72 -61.56
C CYS A 22 -51.15 9.22 -63.02
N GLY A 23 -50.23 8.86 -63.92
CA GLY A 23 -50.40 9.12 -65.36
C GLY A 23 -49.23 8.67 -66.25
N LYS A 24 -49.53 7.78 -67.20
CA LYS A 24 -48.66 7.05 -68.15
C LYS A 24 -48.16 7.88 -69.35
N GLN A 25 -47.25 7.24 -70.11
CA GLN A 25 -47.03 7.26 -71.59
C GLN A 25 -45.68 7.85 -72.02
N GLU A 26 -44.92 7.33 -73.01
CA GLU A 26 -44.88 6.07 -73.76
C GLU A 26 -43.59 6.13 -74.61
N GLN A 27 -42.98 4.99 -74.92
CA GLN A 27 -41.78 4.84 -75.75
C GLN A 27 -42.20 4.43 -77.18
N PRO A 28 -41.39 4.68 -78.22
CA PRO A 28 -41.39 3.80 -79.39
C PRO A 28 -40.08 2.99 -79.50
N ALA A 29 -40.28 1.73 -79.88
CA ALA A 29 -39.30 0.66 -80.02
C ALA A 29 -38.92 0.42 -81.49
N ASP A 30 -37.85 -0.35 -81.72
CA ASP A 30 -37.86 -1.44 -82.72
C ASP A 30 -36.73 -2.50 -82.45
N VAL A 31 -37.09 -3.58 -81.72
CA VAL A 31 -37.19 -5.02 -82.14
C VAL A 31 -36.01 -5.68 -82.95
N PRO A 32 -35.64 -6.98 -82.77
CA PRO A 32 -35.70 -7.92 -81.61
C PRO A 32 -34.51 -8.97 -81.61
N PRO A 33 -34.58 -10.25 -81.12
CA PRO A 33 -33.62 -10.75 -80.12
C PRO A 33 -32.89 -12.07 -80.48
N ALA A 34 -31.89 -12.47 -79.68
CA ALA A 34 -31.52 -13.89 -79.46
C ALA A 34 -30.71 -14.09 -78.16
N THR A 35 -30.93 -15.26 -77.55
CA THR A 35 -30.74 -15.69 -76.15
C THR A 35 -29.30 -16.19 -75.80
N PRO A 36 -28.97 -16.67 -74.57
CA PRO A 36 -27.89 -16.13 -73.73
C PRO A 36 -26.69 -17.09 -73.52
N ALA A 37 -25.60 -16.59 -72.95
CA ALA A 37 -24.47 -17.39 -72.47
C ALA A 37 -23.93 -16.85 -71.12
N PRO A 38 -23.29 -17.69 -70.29
CA PRO A 38 -23.38 -17.67 -68.83
C PRO A 38 -22.41 -16.71 -68.14
N ALA A 39 -22.75 -16.34 -66.91
CA ALA A 39 -22.00 -15.44 -66.04
C ALA A 39 -20.58 -15.97 -65.72
N PRO A 40 -19.53 -15.12 -65.80
CA PRO A 40 -18.20 -15.48 -65.34
C PRO A 40 -18.04 -15.24 -63.83
N VAL A 41 -17.37 -16.21 -63.22
CA VAL A 41 -17.04 -16.37 -61.79
C VAL A 41 -16.22 -15.19 -61.26
N ALA A 42 -16.58 -14.72 -60.08
CA ALA A 42 -15.90 -13.65 -59.35
C ALA A 42 -14.43 -13.99 -59.05
N ALA A 43 -13.55 -13.04 -59.36
CA ALA A 43 -12.14 -13.09 -59.03
C ALA A 43 -11.91 -13.01 -57.51
N LYS A 44 -11.04 -13.89 -57.00
CA LYS A 44 -10.65 -14.01 -55.59
C LYS A 44 -9.89 -12.74 -55.12
N PRO A 45 -10.21 -12.18 -53.94
CA PRO A 45 -9.45 -11.05 -53.37
C PRO A 45 -8.01 -11.44 -53.03
N ALA A 46 -7.07 -10.53 -53.31
CA ALA A 46 -5.66 -10.65 -52.97
C ALA A 46 -5.45 -10.72 -51.44
N ALA A 47 -4.50 -11.55 -51.01
CA ALA A 47 -4.14 -11.71 -49.61
C ALA A 47 -3.57 -10.41 -49.02
N PRO A 48 -3.86 -10.07 -47.74
CA PRO A 48 -3.26 -8.92 -47.08
C PRO A 48 -1.76 -9.14 -46.86
N ALA A 49 -0.97 -8.08 -47.02
CA ALA A 49 0.45 -8.07 -46.65
C ALA A 49 0.63 -8.37 -45.15
N PRO A 50 1.70 -9.07 -44.75
CA PRO A 50 1.92 -9.40 -43.34
C PRO A 50 2.12 -8.12 -42.52
N ALA A 51 1.36 -8.00 -41.44
CA ALA A 51 1.52 -6.92 -40.46
C ALA A 51 2.93 -6.97 -39.87
N LYS A 52 3.63 -5.82 -39.91
CA LYS A 52 4.87 -5.63 -39.16
C LYS A 52 4.55 -5.87 -37.68
N LEU A 53 5.22 -6.85 -37.06
CA LEU A 53 5.20 -6.98 -35.60
C LEU A 53 5.65 -5.65 -35.00
N ALA A 54 4.84 -5.09 -34.11
CA ALA A 54 5.27 -3.98 -33.27
C ALA A 54 6.46 -4.45 -32.44
N ASP A 55 7.51 -3.63 -32.38
CA ASP A 55 8.67 -3.88 -31.51
C ASP A 55 8.17 -4.09 -30.08
N PRO A 56 8.69 -5.09 -29.35
CA PRO A 56 8.28 -5.27 -27.98
C PRO A 56 8.75 -4.07 -27.17
N VAL A 57 7.79 -3.27 -26.72
CA VAL A 57 8.01 -2.17 -25.76
C VAL A 57 8.29 -2.80 -24.39
N PHE A 58 9.48 -3.35 -24.22
CA PHE A 58 10.04 -3.54 -22.89
C PHE A 58 10.71 -2.22 -22.53
N THR A 59 9.96 -1.31 -21.91
CA THR A 59 10.58 -0.25 -21.11
C THR A 59 11.37 -0.94 -20.02
N ALA A 60 12.68 -1.08 -20.21
CA ALA A 60 13.57 -1.71 -19.27
C ALA A 60 13.66 -0.84 -18.01
N THR A 61 12.74 -1.03 -17.07
CA THR A 61 13.11 -0.90 -15.67
C THR A 61 14.23 -1.91 -15.43
N PRO A 62 15.35 -1.54 -14.77
CA PRO A 62 16.38 -2.49 -14.41
C PRO A 62 15.73 -3.63 -13.63
N VAL A 63 15.71 -4.82 -14.23
CA VAL A 63 15.28 -6.03 -13.52
C VAL A 63 16.45 -6.38 -12.61
N ASP A 64 16.25 -6.30 -11.29
CA ASP A 64 17.25 -6.79 -10.34
C ASP A 64 17.32 -8.32 -10.46
N LEU A 65 18.31 -8.79 -11.21
CA LEU A 65 18.55 -10.22 -11.44
C LEU A 65 19.13 -10.91 -10.20
N ASN A 66 19.54 -10.17 -9.15
CA ASN A 66 20.05 -10.76 -7.91
C ASN A 66 18.95 -11.40 -7.04
N GLY A 67 17.68 -11.11 -7.33
CA GLY A 67 16.52 -11.68 -6.65
C GLY A 67 15.91 -12.91 -7.33
N PHE A 68 16.46 -13.38 -8.44
CA PHE A 68 15.86 -14.48 -9.20
C PHE A 68 15.88 -15.79 -8.39
N GLY A 69 14.71 -16.27 -7.96
CA GLY A 69 14.56 -17.45 -7.10
C GLY A 69 14.78 -17.22 -5.60
N SER A 70 14.83 -15.95 -5.16
CA SER A 70 14.92 -15.60 -3.74
C SER A 70 13.52 -15.43 -3.15
N ASP A 71 13.19 -16.13 -2.06
CA ASP A 71 11.96 -15.92 -1.28
C ASP A 71 12.03 -14.67 -0.37
N GLU A 72 12.99 -13.78 -0.61
CA GLU A 72 13.13 -12.57 0.19
C GLU A 72 12.03 -11.58 -0.20
N PRO A 73 11.36 -10.96 0.78
CA PRO A 73 10.37 -9.95 0.48
C PRO A 73 11.04 -8.78 -0.24
N VAL A 74 10.40 -8.30 -1.31
CA VAL A 74 10.85 -7.12 -2.02
C VAL A 74 10.70 -5.90 -1.11
N LEU A 75 11.82 -5.27 -0.76
CA LEU A 75 11.82 -4.08 0.09
C LEU A 75 11.19 -2.90 -0.65
N ARG A 76 10.45 -2.08 0.10
CA ARG A 76 9.81 -0.86 -0.41
C ARG A 76 10.90 0.17 -0.75
N VAL A 77 10.86 0.73 -1.96
CA VAL A 77 11.86 1.72 -2.45
C VAL A 77 11.85 3.02 -1.63
N ASN A 78 10.67 3.53 -1.26
CA ASN A 78 10.50 4.76 -0.49
C ASN A 78 9.93 4.44 0.89
N GLU A 79 10.60 3.56 1.63
CA GLU A 79 10.23 3.22 2.99
C GLU A 79 10.56 4.37 3.95
N PRO A 80 9.66 4.72 4.87
CA PRO A 80 9.95 5.73 5.88
C PRO A 80 11.08 5.30 6.81
N THR A 81 11.78 6.27 7.38
CA THR A 81 12.91 6.02 8.29
C THR A 81 12.56 6.28 9.76
N ARG A 82 11.41 6.88 10.04
CA ARG A 82 11.04 7.27 11.39
C ARG A 82 10.72 6.04 12.25
N GLY A 83 11.40 5.93 13.38
CA GLY A 83 11.29 4.75 14.25
C GLY A 83 12.15 3.57 13.81
N VAL A 84 12.87 3.66 12.68
CA VAL A 84 13.87 2.66 12.30
C VAL A 84 15.09 2.82 13.20
N ILE A 85 15.55 1.72 13.78
CA ILE A 85 16.78 1.69 14.60
C ILE A 85 17.83 0.93 13.81
N VAL A 86 18.94 1.61 13.50
CA VAL A 86 20.06 1.06 12.76
C VAL A 86 21.23 0.79 13.70
N ILE A 87 21.79 -0.41 13.62
CA ILE A 87 22.99 -0.81 14.34
C ILE A 87 24.11 -0.96 13.33
N GLU A 88 25.14 -0.14 13.49
CA GLU A 88 26.30 -0.11 12.61
C GLU A 88 27.32 -1.18 13.03
N PRO A 89 28.24 -1.59 12.13
CA PRO A 89 29.23 -2.62 12.44
C PRO A 89 30.14 -2.27 13.63
N LYS A 90 30.38 -0.97 13.87
CA LYS A 90 31.18 -0.49 15.02
C LYS A 90 30.53 -0.80 16.38
N ASP A 91 29.22 -0.98 16.42
CA ASP A 91 28.43 -1.28 17.61
C ASP A 91 28.28 -2.79 17.84
N ILE A 92 28.84 -3.61 16.94
CA ILE A 92 28.78 -5.06 16.96
C ILE A 92 30.15 -5.62 17.33
N LYS A 93 30.22 -6.31 18.45
CA LYS A 93 31.42 -7.03 18.89
C LYS A 93 31.43 -8.43 18.29
N HIS A 94 32.40 -8.69 17.41
CA HIS A 94 32.67 -10.02 16.88
C HIS A 94 33.59 -10.82 17.82
N THR A 95 33.19 -12.05 18.15
CA THR A 95 34.01 -13.03 18.87
C THR A 95 33.92 -14.38 18.15
N SER A 96 35.07 -14.92 17.75
CA SER A 96 35.14 -16.25 17.14
C SER A 96 35.24 -17.34 18.21
N GLN A 97 34.43 -18.38 18.12
CA GLN A 97 34.42 -19.55 19.01
C GLN A 97 34.76 -20.84 18.23
N GLN A 98 35.03 -21.94 18.93
CA GLN A 98 35.44 -23.21 18.29
C GLN A 98 34.44 -23.78 17.26
N HIS A 99 33.14 -23.44 17.37
CA HIS A 99 32.09 -24.01 16.53
C HIS A 99 31.16 -22.96 15.88
N TRP A 100 31.30 -21.68 16.23
CA TRP A 100 30.51 -20.59 15.67
C TRP A 100 31.22 -19.26 15.85
N ASP A 101 30.87 -18.29 15.03
CA ASP A 101 31.16 -16.89 15.27
C ASP A 101 29.95 -16.23 15.94
N GLN A 102 30.22 -15.29 16.85
CA GLN A 102 29.20 -14.58 17.61
C GLN A 102 29.38 -13.06 17.43
N TYR A 103 28.28 -12.39 17.13
CA TYR A 103 28.19 -10.96 16.88
C TYR A 103 27.22 -10.35 17.89
N ASP A 104 27.75 -9.68 18.91
CA ASP A 104 26.97 -9.15 20.03
C ASP A 104 26.80 -7.64 19.93
N CYS A 105 25.57 -7.17 20.16
CA CYS A 105 25.28 -5.75 20.36
C CYS A 105 24.61 -5.55 21.72
N VAL A 106 25.12 -4.60 22.49
CA VAL A 106 24.60 -4.24 23.83
C VAL A 106 24.00 -2.83 23.88
N SER A 107 24.10 -2.08 22.79
CA SER A 107 23.68 -0.68 22.71
C SER A 107 22.29 -0.48 22.10
N PHE A 108 21.64 -1.54 21.59
CA PHE A 108 20.30 -1.42 21.02
C PHE A 108 19.30 -0.90 22.08
N ASN A 109 18.62 0.19 21.73
CA ASN A 109 17.63 0.85 22.55
C ASN A 109 16.45 1.30 21.68
N ALA A 110 15.23 0.94 22.08
CA ALA A 110 14.01 1.34 21.42
C ALA A 110 13.14 2.19 22.36
N LYS A 111 12.79 3.41 21.93
CA LYS A 111 11.89 4.30 22.70
C LYS A 111 10.44 3.79 22.71
N ARG A 112 10.04 3.09 21.64
CA ARG A 112 8.69 2.59 21.39
C ARG A 112 8.68 1.07 21.58
N TRP A 113 7.74 0.57 22.39
CA TRP A 113 7.45 -0.86 22.44
C TRP A 113 6.74 -1.32 21.16
N GLY A 114 6.69 -2.62 20.93
CA GLY A 114 5.96 -3.21 19.81
C GLY A 114 6.85 -4.04 18.90
N HIS A 115 6.29 -4.43 17.76
CA HIS A 115 7.00 -5.25 16.78
C HIS A 115 7.97 -4.45 15.92
N TYR A 116 9.12 -5.08 15.65
CA TYR A 116 10.10 -4.64 14.66
C TYR A 116 10.51 -5.80 13.76
N GLU A 117 10.54 -5.59 12.45
CA GLU A 117 11.17 -6.48 11.49
C GLU A 117 12.69 -6.32 11.56
N VAL A 118 13.40 -7.44 11.72
CA VAL A 118 14.87 -7.49 11.77
C VAL A 118 15.41 -7.74 10.37
N ARG A 119 16.17 -6.77 9.88
CA ARG A 119 16.88 -6.82 8.60
C ARG A 119 18.38 -6.84 8.84
N VAL A 120 19.10 -7.68 8.11
CA VAL A 120 20.56 -7.73 8.15
C VAL A 120 21.10 -7.54 6.75
N THR A 121 21.94 -6.52 6.59
CA THR A 121 22.70 -6.28 5.37
C THR A 121 24.09 -6.86 5.54
N TYR A 122 24.50 -7.76 4.64
CA TYR A 122 25.76 -8.50 4.75
C TYR A 122 26.44 -8.75 3.42
N THR A 123 27.73 -9.11 3.48
CA THR A 123 28.45 -9.81 2.41
C THR A 123 28.94 -11.17 2.89
N LEU A 124 29.03 -12.14 1.97
CA LEU A 124 29.43 -13.52 2.28
C LEU A 124 30.16 -14.13 1.07
N ARG A 125 31.43 -14.50 1.22
CA ARG A 125 32.27 -14.82 0.04
C ARG A 125 31.99 -16.20 -0.57
N ASN A 126 32.04 -17.26 0.22
CA ASN A 126 32.36 -18.59 -0.34
C ASN A 126 31.32 -19.69 -0.12
N ALA A 127 30.29 -19.48 0.71
CA ALA A 127 29.36 -20.55 1.05
C ALA A 127 27.99 -20.03 1.48
N THR A 128 27.03 -20.94 1.61
CA THR A 128 25.82 -20.69 2.39
C THR A 128 26.15 -20.77 3.89
N LEU A 129 25.55 -19.92 4.69
CA LEU A 129 25.85 -19.82 6.12
C LEU A 129 24.58 -19.91 6.95
N GLY A 130 24.47 -20.94 7.78
CA GLY A 130 23.41 -21.04 8.77
C GLY A 130 23.63 -20.02 9.89
N THR A 131 22.64 -19.18 10.14
CA THR A 131 22.69 -18.15 11.18
C THR A 131 21.47 -18.19 12.09
N GLN A 132 21.66 -17.72 13.31
CA GLN A 132 20.61 -17.58 14.31
C GLN A 132 20.73 -16.21 14.98
N PHE A 133 19.76 -15.34 14.74
CA PHE A 133 19.60 -14.09 15.46
C PHE A 133 18.82 -14.36 16.75
N ARG A 134 19.32 -13.87 17.88
CA ARG A 134 18.66 -13.97 19.19
C ARG A 134 18.41 -12.58 19.73
N PHE A 135 17.13 -12.26 19.90
CA PHE A 135 16.69 -11.06 20.57
C PHE A 135 15.94 -11.48 21.84
N ALA A 136 16.48 -11.14 23.01
CA ALA A 136 16.05 -11.73 24.27
C ALA A 136 15.99 -13.27 24.20
N GLN A 137 14.82 -13.89 24.39
CA GLN A 137 14.63 -15.35 24.32
C GLN A 137 14.14 -15.84 22.96
N GLN A 138 13.92 -14.96 21.98
CA GLN A 138 13.36 -15.31 20.68
C GLN A 138 14.48 -15.60 19.66
N PRO A 139 14.60 -16.85 19.16
CA PRO A 139 15.51 -17.16 18.07
C PRO A 139 14.84 -17.01 16.71
N LEU A 140 15.47 -16.24 15.82
CA LEU A 140 15.14 -16.17 14.38
C LEU A 140 16.27 -16.84 13.60
N LYS A 141 15.95 -17.87 12.80
CA LYS A 141 16.95 -18.62 12.03
C LYS A 141 16.91 -18.20 10.57
N LYS A 142 18.07 -18.08 9.93
CA LYS A 142 18.19 -17.76 8.51
C LYS A 142 19.40 -18.45 7.90
N THR A 143 19.24 -18.98 6.69
CA THR A 143 20.37 -19.45 5.87
C THR A 143 20.73 -18.34 4.91
N LEU A 144 21.93 -17.81 5.05
CA LEU A 144 22.49 -16.78 4.18
C LEU A 144 23.14 -17.40 2.96
N MET A 145 23.12 -16.69 1.84
CA MET A 145 23.69 -17.12 0.56
C MET A 145 24.91 -16.26 0.24
N ALA A 146 25.90 -16.85 -0.45
CA ALA A 146 27.07 -16.10 -0.88
C ALA A 146 26.67 -14.89 -1.74
N THR A 147 27.31 -13.76 -1.48
CA THR A 147 27.13 -12.50 -2.19
C THR A 147 28.40 -11.66 -2.09
N SER A 148 28.85 -11.14 -3.24
CA SER A 148 29.98 -10.23 -3.36
C SER A 148 29.60 -8.76 -3.15
N GLN A 149 28.30 -8.45 -3.18
CA GLN A 149 27.74 -7.12 -2.91
C GLN A 149 26.87 -7.16 -1.64
N PRO A 150 26.72 -6.04 -0.91
CA PRO A 150 25.83 -5.98 0.24
C PRO A 150 24.42 -6.43 -0.12
N LYS A 151 23.94 -7.48 0.56
CA LYS A 151 22.58 -8.02 0.41
C LYS A 151 21.83 -7.86 1.72
N CYS A 152 20.65 -7.26 1.66
CA CYS A 152 19.73 -7.19 2.79
C CYS A 152 18.80 -8.42 2.80
N VAL A 153 18.61 -9.02 3.98
CA VAL A 153 17.69 -10.14 4.20
C VAL A 153 16.84 -9.90 5.44
N VAL A 154 15.61 -10.44 5.42
CA VAL A 154 14.67 -10.35 6.55
C VAL A 154 14.77 -11.61 7.41
N TYR A 155 15.05 -11.47 8.69
CA TYR A 155 15.08 -12.58 9.66
C TYR A 155 13.69 -12.91 10.22
N GLY A 156 12.79 -11.93 10.26
CA GLY A 156 11.47 -12.02 10.86
C GLY A 156 11.23 -10.86 11.83
N THR A 157 10.20 -10.98 12.68
CA THR A 157 9.84 -9.94 13.64
C THR A 157 10.26 -10.30 15.06
N VAL A 158 10.66 -9.29 15.83
CA VAL A 158 10.88 -9.36 17.28
C VAL A 158 9.93 -8.40 17.98
N TYR A 159 9.70 -8.59 19.27
CA TYR A 159 8.86 -7.70 20.09
C TYR A 159 9.69 -7.02 21.17
N VAL A 160 9.59 -5.70 21.25
CA VAL A 160 10.13 -4.88 22.34
C VAL A 160 9.03 -4.69 23.37
N GLU A 161 9.20 -5.22 24.58
CA GLU A 161 8.16 -5.15 25.62
C GLU A 161 8.04 -3.78 26.31
N LYS A 162 9.17 -3.09 26.49
CA LYS A 162 9.25 -1.81 27.20
C LYS A 162 10.46 -1.01 26.73
N PRO A 163 10.49 0.31 26.88
CA PRO A 163 11.65 1.11 26.47
C PRO A 163 12.86 0.84 27.39
N THR A 164 13.79 -0.01 26.95
CA THR A 164 15.03 -0.34 27.67
C THR A 164 16.10 -0.82 26.69
N LEU A 165 17.31 -1.10 27.20
CA LEU A 165 18.38 -1.73 26.41
C LEU A 165 18.04 -3.21 26.19
N TYR A 166 17.98 -3.63 24.93
CA TYR A 166 17.82 -5.05 24.57
C TYR A 166 19.06 -5.54 23.84
N PRO A 167 19.98 -6.24 24.53
CA PRO A 167 21.08 -6.86 23.84
C PRO A 167 20.56 -7.94 22.89
N PHE A 168 21.25 -8.10 21.77
CA PHE A 168 21.03 -9.20 20.84
C PHE A 168 22.35 -9.83 20.42
N SER A 169 22.26 -11.06 19.94
CA SER A 169 23.38 -11.82 19.41
C SER A 169 23.00 -12.44 18.08
N LEU A 170 23.87 -12.32 17.08
CA LEU A 170 23.80 -13.12 15.86
C LEU A 170 24.88 -14.19 15.94
N TYR A 171 24.48 -15.46 15.82
CA TYR A 171 25.36 -16.61 15.74
C TYR A 171 25.48 -17.07 14.30
N ALA A 172 26.70 -17.31 13.83
CA ALA A 172 26.99 -17.85 12.51
C ALA A 172 27.74 -19.17 12.67
N ALA A 173 27.25 -20.25 12.05
CA ALA A 173 27.92 -21.55 12.13
C ALA A 173 29.35 -21.47 11.57
N ALA A 174 30.32 -22.07 12.25
CA ALA A 174 31.69 -22.12 11.73
C ALA A 174 31.70 -22.97 10.43
N THR A 175 32.20 -22.39 9.35
CA THR A 175 32.25 -23.05 8.03
C THR A 175 33.66 -23.54 7.63
N GLY A 176 34.64 -23.44 8.54
CA GLY A 176 36.06 -23.64 8.23
C GLY A 176 36.73 -22.30 7.87
N ASN A 177 37.76 -22.31 7.00
CA ASN A 177 38.49 -21.09 6.58
C ASN A 177 37.54 -19.91 6.35
N GLU A 178 37.95 -18.72 6.83
CA GLU A 178 37.13 -17.51 6.98
C GLU A 178 36.00 -17.41 5.94
N PRO A 179 34.71 -17.52 6.35
CA PRO A 179 33.57 -17.45 5.42
C PRO A 179 33.53 -16.14 4.63
N GLY A 180 34.24 -15.11 5.10
CA GLY A 180 34.14 -13.75 4.62
C GLY A 180 32.74 -13.18 4.89
N PHE A 181 32.13 -13.58 6.01
CA PHE A 181 30.86 -13.04 6.48
C PHE A 181 31.12 -11.71 7.19
N GLU A 182 30.58 -10.64 6.60
CA GLU A 182 30.72 -9.29 7.12
C GLU A 182 29.33 -8.68 7.24
N ILE A 183 28.98 -8.18 8.43
CA ILE A 183 27.74 -7.44 8.67
C ILE A 183 28.01 -5.97 8.34
N HIS A 184 27.20 -5.40 7.45
CA HIS A 184 27.23 -3.98 7.12
C HIS A 184 26.21 -3.19 7.92
N GLU A 185 25.06 -3.81 8.24
CA GLU A 185 23.98 -3.15 8.96
C GLU A 185 23.04 -4.19 9.61
N VAL A 186 22.54 -3.90 10.81
CA VAL A 186 21.34 -4.54 11.35
C VAL A 186 20.28 -3.48 11.60
N ALA A 187 19.17 -3.53 10.87
CA ALA A 187 18.07 -2.59 10.99
C ALA A 187 16.85 -3.24 11.66
N PHE A 188 16.23 -2.50 12.57
CA PHE A 188 14.96 -2.83 13.20
C PHE A 188 13.92 -1.86 12.68
N VAL A 189 13.06 -2.34 11.79
CA VAL A 189 12.05 -1.54 11.09
C VAL A 189 10.71 -1.73 11.81
N PRO A 190 9.96 -0.66 12.18
CA PRO A 190 8.64 -0.82 12.77
C PRO A 190 7.75 -1.77 11.95
N ALA A 191 7.03 -2.65 12.63
CA ALA A 191 6.17 -3.66 11.99
C ALA A 191 4.81 -3.74 12.71
N PRO A 192 3.74 -4.17 12.01
CA PRO A 192 2.42 -4.34 12.60
C PRO A 192 2.40 -5.51 13.59
N GLU A 193 1.47 -5.46 14.54
CA GLU A 193 1.32 -6.50 15.57
C GLU A 193 0.17 -7.48 15.29
N GLY A 194 -0.80 -7.04 14.50
CA GLY A 194 -1.96 -7.79 14.04
C GLY A 194 -1.82 -8.28 12.60
N PRO A 195 -2.74 -9.16 12.15
CA PRO A 195 -2.78 -9.61 10.76
C PRO A 195 -3.11 -8.45 9.81
N ALA A 196 -2.70 -8.57 8.55
CA ALA A 196 -3.07 -7.61 7.52
C ALA A 196 -4.60 -7.53 7.35
N PRO A 197 -5.18 -6.34 7.12
CA PRO A 197 -6.60 -6.19 6.85
C PRO A 197 -7.05 -6.96 5.62
N VAL A 198 -8.25 -7.52 5.67
CA VAL A 198 -8.86 -8.30 4.59
C VAL A 198 -10.18 -7.65 4.17
N GLN A 199 -10.39 -7.51 2.86
CA GLN A 199 -11.66 -7.02 2.33
C GLN A 199 -12.77 -8.06 2.54
N ALA A 200 -13.85 -7.64 3.19
CA ALA A 200 -15.02 -8.45 3.44
C ALA A 200 -15.85 -8.71 2.16
N ALA A 201 -16.76 -9.67 2.25
CA ALA A 201 -17.61 -10.07 1.12
C ALA A 201 -18.54 -8.94 0.64
N ASP A 202 -18.95 -8.02 1.51
CA ASP A 202 -19.73 -6.83 1.14
C ASP A 202 -18.85 -5.71 0.53
N GLY A 203 -17.53 -5.89 0.50
CA GLY A 203 -16.55 -4.93 0.00
C GLY A 203 -15.95 -4.04 1.08
N SER A 204 -16.46 -4.06 2.32
CA SER A 204 -15.93 -3.27 3.43
C SER A 204 -14.54 -3.72 3.87
N ILE A 205 -13.78 -2.80 4.46
CA ILE A 205 -12.42 -3.05 4.97
C ILE A 205 -12.29 -2.38 6.33
N VAL A 206 -11.86 -3.14 7.32
CA VAL A 206 -11.57 -2.65 8.67
C VAL A 206 -10.07 -2.62 8.88
N LEU A 207 -9.51 -1.43 9.04
CA LEU A 207 -8.10 -1.19 9.30
C LEU A 207 -7.92 -1.02 10.82
N GLU A 208 -7.77 -2.14 11.53
CA GLU A 208 -7.61 -2.17 13.00
C GLU A 208 -6.29 -1.56 13.44
N ALA A 209 -6.24 -0.89 14.59
CA ALA A 209 -5.00 -0.33 15.14
C ALA A 209 -3.85 -1.35 15.24
N SER A 210 -4.14 -2.61 15.59
CA SER A 210 -3.13 -3.67 15.69
C SER A 210 -2.42 -3.95 14.36
N SER A 211 -3.12 -3.77 13.24
CA SER A 211 -2.61 -4.06 11.89
C SER A 211 -1.82 -2.90 11.26
N ALA A 212 -1.65 -1.80 11.99
CA ALA A 212 -0.90 -0.64 11.50
C ALA A 212 0.60 -0.80 11.72
N THR A 213 1.39 -0.32 10.76
CA THR A 213 2.80 0.02 11.01
C THR A 213 2.87 1.45 11.53
N THR A 214 3.45 1.65 12.71
CA THR A 214 3.65 3.00 13.28
C THR A 214 5.07 3.49 12.99
N TRP A 215 5.21 4.43 12.06
CA TRP A 215 6.47 5.12 11.77
C TRP A 215 6.65 6.26 12.76
N SER A 216 7.21 5.92 13.92
CA SER A 216 7.12 6.76 15.11
C SER A 216 8.25 6.56 16.11
N GLU A 217 8.45 7.55 16.99
CA GLU A 217 9.32 7.40 18.16
C GLU A 217 8.55 7.02 19.43
N SER A 218 7.26 7.39 19.54
CA SER A 218 6.45 7.12 20.73
C SER A 218 5.08 6.52 20.44
N MET A 219 4.44 6.90 19.34
CA MET A 219 3.14 6.33 18.96
C MET A 219 3.27 4.82 18.78
N ARG A 220 2.31 4.06 19.29
CA ARG A 220 2.34 2.59 19.24
C ARG A 220 0.96 2.00 19.42
N PHE A 221 0.83 0.72 19.08
CA PHE A 221 -0.35 -0.04 19.44
C PHE A 221 -0.40 -0.30 20.95
N GLU A 222 -1.58 -0.08 21.54
CA GLU A 222 -1.86 -0.34 22.95
C GLU A 222 -2.83 -1.53 23.06
N PRO A 223 -2.33 -2.77 23.24
CA PRO A 223 -3.11 -4.00 23.02
C PRO A 223 -4.16 -4.31 24.10
N LYS A 224 -4.18 -3.56 25.20
CA LYS A 224 -5.17 -3.78 26.26
C LYS A 224 -6.57 -3.53 25.72
N SER A 225 -7.52 -4.40 26.03
CA SER A 225 -8.88 -4.37 25.46
C SER A 225 -9.63 -3.04 25.69
N GLU A 226 -9.37 -2.38 26.83
CA GLU A 226 -9.94 -1.08 27.16
C GLU A 226 -9.34 0.08 26.35
N LYS A 227 -8.19 -0.15 25.70
CA LYS A 227 -7.50 0.80 24.82
C LYS A 227 -7.66 0.42 23.36
N ASN A 228 -7.06 -0.70 22.94
CA ASN A 228 -7.10 -1.23 21.58
C ASN A 228 -6.97 -0.12 20.52
N CYS A 229 -5.93 0.69 20.63
CA CYS A 229 -5.75 1.89 19.81
C CYS A 229 -4.28 2.11 19.46
N LEU A 230 -4.04 2.92 18.44
CA LEU A 230 -2.78 3.64 18.27
C LEU A 230 -2.82 4.81 19.25
N GLY A 231 -2.03 4.70 20.31
CA GLY A 231 -1.95 5.71 21.38
C GLY A 231 -0.56 6.30 21.47
N PHE A 232 -0.38 7.21 22.43
CA PHE A 232 0.89 7.96 22.64
C PHE A 232 1.37 8.74 21.41
N TRP A 233 0.41 9.23 20.62
CA TRP A 233 0.69 10.06 19.47
C TRP A 233 0.93 11.51 19.89
N THR A 234 2.17 11.84 20.21
CA THR A 234 2.58 13.13 20.78
C THR A 234 3.49 13.95 19.87
N SER A 235 3.93 13.40 18.74
CA SER A 235 4.74 14.09 17.74
C SER A 235 3.97 14.18 16.43
N GLU A 236 4.05 15.33 15.76
CA GLU A 236 3.44 15.55 14.43
C GLU A 236 4.22 14.88 13.30
N ASP A 237 5.46 14.46 13.55
CA ASP A 237 6.25 13.69 12.61
C ASP A 237 5.92 12.19 12.64
N ASP A 238 5.24 11.71 13.70
CA ASP A 238 4.80 10.32 13.81
C ASP A 238 3.58 10.09 12.92
N PHE A 239 3.52 8.97 12.20
CA PHE A 239 2.35 8.59 11.40
C PHE A 239 2.18 7.08 11.34
N ALA A 240 0.99 6.63 10.92
CA ALA A 240 0.68 5.20 10.82
C ALA A 240 0.17 4.85 9.42
N GLU A 241 0.46 3.63 8.99
CA GLU A 241 -0.01 3.11 7.71
C GLU A 241 -0.51 1.68 7.81
N TRP A 242 -1.45 1.34 6.94
CA TRP A 242 -1.99 0.00 6.77
C TRP A 242 -1.77 -0.46 5.34
N ASP A 243 -1.15 -1.63 5.18
CA ASP A 243 -1.06 -2.35 3.92
C ASP A 243 -2.17 -3.38 3.83
N PHE A 244 -2.93 -3.38 2.73
CA PHE A 244 -4.05 -4.29 2.51
C PHE A 244 -4.27 -4.55 1.02
N GLU A 245 -5.04 -5.58 0.69
CA GLU A 245 -5.41 -5.89 -0.69
C GLU A 245 -6.89 -5.58 -0.96
N VAL A 246 -7.15 -4.94 -2.09
CA VAL A 246 -8.50 -4.66 -2.57
C VAL A 246 -8.80 -5.55 -3.77
N THR A 247 -9.89 -6.31 -3.68
CA THR A 247 -10.38 -7.18 -4.76
C THR A 247 -11.59 -6.59 -5.48
N LYS A 248 -12.36 -5.74 -4.80
CA LYS A 248 -13.52 -5.02 -5.32
C LYS A 248 -13.19 -3.53 -5.38
N PRO A 249 -12.77 -2.97 -6.53
CA PRO A 249 -12.60 -1.53 -6.67
C PRO A 249 -13.95 -0.80 -6.60
N GLY A 250 -13.93 0.48 -6.25
CA GLY A 250 -15.13 1.31 -6.10
C GLY A 250 -14.88 2.58 -5.30
N ARG A 251 -15.94 3.33 -5.02
CA ARG A 251 -15.90 4.43 -4.06
C ARG A 251 -16.12 3.90 -2.65
N TYR A 252 -15.37 4.46 -1.70
CA TYR A 252 -15.40 4.09 -0.30
C TYR A 252 -15.59 5.31 0.56
N LYS A 253 -16.59 5.29 1.45
CA LYS A 253 -16.66 6.20 2.58
C LYS A 253 -15.56 5.84 3.57
N VAL A 254 -14.81 6.85 4.00
CA VAL A 254 -13.76 6.77 5.00
C VAL A 254 -14.29 7.28 6.33
N THR A 255 -14.28 6.43 7.35
CA THR A 255 -14.60 6.80 8.73
C THR A 255 -13.40 6.49 9.62
N VAL A 256 -12.95 7.46 10.42
CA VAL A 256 -11.94 7.23 11.45
C VAL A 256 -12.65 7.08 12.79
N VAL A 257 -12.36 6.01 13.52
CA VAL A 257 -12.82 5.84 14.90
C VAL A 257 -11.70 6.30 15.82
N HIS A 258 -11.89 7.44 16.48
CA HIS A 258 -10.86 8.05 17.31
C HIS A 258 -11.33 8.42 18.71
N GLY A 259 -10.36 8.60 19.60
CA GLY A 259 -10.53 9.19 20.92
C GLY A 259 -9.64 10.42 21.07
N CYS A 260 -10.13 11.44 21.77
CA CYS A 260 -9.38 12.64 22.09
C CYS A 260 -9.75 13.08 23.51
N GLY A 261 -8.75 13.25 24.37
CA GLY A 261 -8.97 13.82 25.70
C GLY A 261 -9.31 15.30 25.63
N THR A 262 -10.22 15.74 26.49
CA THR A 262 -10.62 17.15 26.61
C THR A 262 -9.42 18.08 26.76
N GLY A 263 -9.39 19.11 25.93
CA GLY A 263 -8.29 20.08 25.85
C GLY A 263 -7.16 19.67 24.90
N ASN A 264 -7.28 18.55 24.16
CA ASN A 264 -6.36 18.13 23.10
C ASN A 264 -6.92 18.27 21.68
N GLU A 265 -8.17 18.68 21.55
CA GLU A 265 -8.84 18.85 20.26
C GLU A 265 -8.19 19.94 19.39
N GLY A 266 -8.51 19.92 18.10
CA GLY A 266 -8.10 20.94 17.13
C GLY A 266 -6.86 20.61 16.32
N SER A 267 -6.19 19.48 16.54
CA SER A 267 -5.16 18.99 15.61
C SER A 267 -5.80 18.68 14.25
N GLU A 268 -5.12 18.97 13.14
CA GLU A 268 -5.56 18.59 11.80
C GLU A 268 -4.82 17.33 11.35
N VAL A 269 -5.56 16.34 10.85
CA VAL A 269 -5.03 15.03 10.44
C VAL A 269 -5.51 14.72 9.03
N ALA A 270 -4.61 14.16 8.22
CA ALA A 270 -4.87 13.73 6.87
C ALA A 270 -4.95 12.19 6.79
N VAL A 271 -5.97 11.68 6.09
CA VAL A 271 -6.06 10.30 5.63
C VAL A 271 -5.71 10.26 4.15
N LYS A 272 -4.68 9.51 3.79
CA LYS A 272 -4.10 9.47 2.43
C LYS A 272 -4.22 8.08 1.82
N LEU A 273 -4.68 8.02 0.57
CA LEU A 273 -4.76 6.79 -0.23
C LEU A 273 -4.36 7.07 -1.69
N GLY A 274 -3.14 6.69 -2.06
CA GLY A 274 -2.55 7.08 -3.34
C GLY A 274 -2.34 8.60 -3.40
N GLU A 275 -2.87 9.24 -4.43
CA GLU A 275 -2.82 10.71 -4.60
C GLU A 275 -3.97 11.45 -3.87
N GLN A 276 -4.90 10.71 -3.26
CA GLN A 276 -6.06 11.27 -2.57
C GLN A 276 -5.72 11.60 -1.12
N GLU A 277 -6.15 12.76 -0.66
CA GLU A 277 -5.98 13.23 0.72
C GLU A 277 -7.32 13.77 1.24
N LEU A 278 -7.76 13.26 2.40
CA LEU A 278 -8.94 13.75 3.11
C LEU A 278 -8.50 14.26 4.49
N LYS A 279 -8.85 15.50 4.83
CA LYS A 279 -8.46 16.13 6.09
C LYS A 279 -9.63 16.23 7.03
N PHE A 280 -9.37 16.06 8.32
CA PHE A 280 -10.34 16.33 9.38
C PHE A 280 -9.66 16.99 10.58
N THR A 281 -10.45 17.76 11.33
CA THR A 281 -10.02 18.33 12.61
C THR A 281 -10.46 17.40 13.73
N VAL A 282 -9.51 17.02 14.59
CA VAL A 282 -9.76 16.16 15.75
C VAL A 282 -10.72 16.87 16.71
N LYS A 283 -11.83 16.20 17.05
CA LYS A 283 -12.83 16.67 18.01
C LYS A 283 -12.62 16.03 19.38
N ASP A 284 -12.93 16.77 20.45
CA ASP A 284 -12.99 16.23 21.81
C ASP A 284 -14.06 15.14 21.88
N THR A 285 -13.69 13.98 22.43
CA THR A 285 -14.60 12.85 22.63
C THR A 285 -14.93 12.60 24.10
N GLY A 286 -14.42 13.44 25.00
CA GLY A 286 -14.55 13.30 26.45
C GLY A 286 -13.53 12.34 27.07
N GLY A 287 -12.49 11.94 26.33
CA GLY A 287 -11.42 11.06 26.80
C GLY A 287 -10.74 10.26 25.70
N PHE A 288 -9.46 9.94 25.85
CA PHE A 288 -8.70 9.16 24.86
C PHE A 288 -9.25 7.75 24.59
N GLN A 289 -10.03 7.18 25.53
CA GLN A 289 -10.71 5.89 25.38
C GLN A 289 -12.24 6.02 25.21
N LYS A 290 -12.71 7.23 24.85
CA LYS A 290 -14.08 7.49 24.46
C LYS A 290 -14.11 7.60 22.95
N TRP A 291 -14.56 6.54 22.29
CA TRP A 291 -14.52 6.44 20.84
C TRP A 291 -15.66 7.24 20.20
N SER A 292 -15.33 8.03 19.19
CA SER A 292 -16.27 8.68 18.29
C SER A 292 -15.92 8.33 16.85
N GLU A 293 -16.93 8.30 15.99
CA GLU A 293 -16.75 8.18 14.54
C GLU A 293 -16.64 9.57 13.92
N GLU A 294 -15.60 9.79 13.13
CA GLU A 294 -15.47 10.94 12.25
C GLU A 294 -15.58 10.48 10.79
N ALA A 295 -16.63 10.93 10.10
CA ALA A 295 -16.77 10.71 8.66
C ALA A 295 -15.87 11.70 7.90
N VAL A 296 -14.73 11.21 7.42
CA VAL A 296 -13.67 12.06 6.85
C VAL A 296 -13.94 12.41 5.38
N GLY A 297 -14.64 11.54 4.65
CA GLY A 297 -15.01 11.77 3.25
C GLY A 297 -15.09 10.48 2.45
N GLU A 298 -14.83 10.57 1.14
CA GLU A 298 -14.83 9.42 0.23
C GLU A 298 -13.53 9.36 -0.57
N VAL A 299 -13.07 8.14 -0.86
CA VAL A 299 -11.95 7.86 -1.77
C VAL A 299 -12.40 6.92 -2.87
N GLU A 300 -11.80 7.05 -4.06
CA GLU A 300 -12.03 6.15 -5.18
C GLU A 300 -10.83 5.20 -5.35
N ILE A 301 -11.10 3.89 -5.40
CA ILE A 301 -10.13 2.85 -5.73
C ILE A 301 -10.48 2.32 -7.12
N LYS A 302 -9.68 2.69 -8.12
CA LYS A 302 -10.01 2.44 -9.54
C LYS A 302 -9.74 1.02 -10.01
N LYS A 303 -8.82 0.31 -9.35
CA LYS A 303 -8.37 -1.04 -9.74
C LYS A 303 -8.13 -1.88 -8.50
N PRO A 304 -8.33 -3.21 -8.58
CA PRO A 304 -7.91 -4.11 -7.52
C PRO A 304 -6.38 -4.11 -7.39
N GLY A 305 -5.88 -4.49 -6.23
CA GLY A 305 -4.46 -4.63 -5.94
C GLY A 305 -4.10 -4.25 -4.50
N LYS A 306 -2.80 -4.26 -4.23
CA LYS A 306 -2.23 -3.82 -2.96
C LYS A 306 -2.40 -2.32 -2.80
N MET A 307 -2.89 -1.91 -1.64
CA MET A 307 -3.17 -0.54 -1.25
C MET A 307 -2.44 -0.24 0.06
N ARG A 308 -2.16 1.05 0.25
CA ARG A 308 -1.65 1.58 1.50
C ARG A 308 -2.44 2.81 1.89
N LEU A 309 -3.06 2.77 3.06
CA LEU A 309 -3.71 3.92 3.66
C LEU A 309 -2.81 4.48 4.75
N VAL A 310 -2.59 5.79 4.74
CA VAL A 310 -1.76 6.49 5.73
C VAL A 310 -2.64 7.45 6.52
N ILE A 311 -2.46 7.51 7.84
CA ILE A 311 -2.99 8.57 8.68
C ILE A 311 -1.82 9.38 9.25
N ASP A 312 -1.82 10.68 8.97
CA ASP A 312 -0.65 11.55 9.09
C ASP A 312 -1.07 12.93 9.62
N PRO A 313 -0.44 13.49 10.67
CA PRO A 313 -0.79 14.80 11.19
C PRO A 313 -0.40 15.89 10.18
N VAL A 314 -1.30 16.84 9.95
CA VAL A 314 -0.97 18.09 9.25
C VAL A 314 -0.49 19.14 10.24
N SER A 315 -1.06 19.13 11.44
CA SER A 315 -0.62 19.98 12.56
C SER A 315 -1.03 19.38 13.90
N LYS A 316 -0.23 19.62 14.94
CA LYS A 316 -0.57 19.29 16.33
C LYS A 316 -0.86 20.55 17.15
N THR A 317 -2.05 20.62 17.74
CA THR A 317 -2.47 21.81 18.50
C THR A 317 -2.07 21.78 19.98
N LYS A 318 -2.03 20.58 20.59
CA LYS A 318 -1.88 20.41 22.05
C LYS A 318 -0.81 19.35 22.38
N SER A 319 -0.95 18.61 23.48
CA SER A 319 0.07 17.64 23.90
C SER A 319 0.00 16.32 23.11
N ALA A 320 -1.18 15.95 22.61
CA ALA A 320 -1.39 14.77 21.76
C ALA A 320 -2.17 15.12 20.48
N VAL A 321 -2.05 14.27 19.46
CA VAL A 321 -2.79 14.39 18.19
C VAL A 321 -4.20 13.80 18.36
N LEU A 322 -4.29 12.48 18.54
CA LEU A 322 -5.49 11.66 18.82
C LEU A 322 -5.07 10.23 19.16
N ASP A 323 -5.99 9.43 19.71
CA ASP A 323 -5.89 7.96 19.72
C ASP A 323 -6.74 7.40 18.58
N VAL A 324 -6.21 6.46 17.78
CA VAL A 324 -6.94 5.84 16.66
C VAL A 324 -7.29 4.40 17.00
N ASN A 325 -8.57 4.07 17.08
CA ASN A 325 -9.01 2.68 17.28
C ASN A 325 -8.95 1.89 15.96
N LYS A 326 -9.50 2.48 14.88
CA LYS A 326 -9.50 1.89 13.53
C LYS A 326 -9.90 2.90 12.47
N VAL A 327 -9.63 2.56 11.21
CA VAL A 327 -10.18 3.24 10.03
C VAL A 327 -11.10 2.27 9.29
N LEU A 328 -12.27 2.74 8.88
CA LEU A 328 -13.26 1.96 8.15
C LEU A 328 -13.36 2.48 6.72
N LEU A 329 -13.29 1.57 5.75
CA LEU A 329 -13.61 1.82 4.35
C LEU A 329 -14.89 1.06 4.02
N THR A 330 -15.99 1.78 3.81
CA THR A 330 -17.30 1.18 3.48
C THR A 330 -17.69 1.55 2.06
N PRO A 331 -18.05 0.58 1.18
CA PRO A 331 -18.48 0.88 -0.18
C PRO A 331 -19.62 1.90 -0.21
N VAL A 332 -19.51 2.87 -1.12
CA VAL A 332 -20.59 3.82 -1.42
C VAL A 332 -21.51 3.13 -2.42
N SER A 333 -22.76 2.89 -2.00
CA SER A 333 -23.82 2.36 -2.87
C SER A 333 -24.10 3.26 -4.06
#